data_AF-A0AAV5S3Q5-F1
#
_entry.id   AF-A0AAV5S3Q5-F1
#
_cell.length_a   1.000
_cell.length_b   1.000
_cell.length_c   1.000
_cell.angle_alpha   90.00
_cell.angle_beta   90.00
_cell.angle_gamma   90.00
#
_symmetry.space_group_name_H-M   'P 1'
#
loop_
_entity.id
_entity.type
_entity.pdbx_description
1 polymer ?
#
loop_
_entity_poly.entity_id
_entity_poly.type
_entity_poly.pdbx_seq_one_letter_code
_entity_poly.pdbx_strand_id
1 'polypeptide(L)'
;MYAPLTFALIAAGLGFVSAQDNTGVSGKIQFAGVGYDSTFKPVKRIKDGEGEGCYCELSTSEKWFSGVNAPFNGPLAVHIRSPVNLTKFAHYISDDFVIGADNSSGWSRGAYFDYSTDVPHMENVTFLGHVGDTSECLGKSLGFIGADGVTKTKGNYPPAKYLNITDGVEYLLYSNTTCPKSKIANGCGVYRKGVKAFYGFDGATKMFLFEFTMPTYRAPAANSPSIWLSTDSLPRVTENYFNDTACSCISQGCGALNLFNANATHMNSSLITLQGQEDVEYADLIKGNVGDGYFERPTDTPVVGGVIFDSVGNVVTFIADNATFDPNLSAASVNEMLSSVPELGTTDHLKPGKLTAPKESFQWNAASTSKPGQIMLISAALVIAAVLF
;
A
#
# COMPACT_ATOMS: atom_id res chain seq x y z
N MET A 1 -4.56 48.34 -67.88
CA MET A 1 -5.80 47.68 -67.40
C MET A 1 -5.38 46.35 -66.79
N TYR A 2 -5.65 46.21 -65.49
CA TYR A 2 -5.06 45.23 -64.59
C TYR A 2 -5.78 43.87 -64.66
N ALA A 3 -4.99 42.79 -64.60
CA ALA A 3 -5.46 41.41 -64.46
C ALA A 3 -6.02 41.16 -63.04
N PRO A 4 -7.03 40.30 -62.86
CA PRO A 4 -7.52 39.98 -61.53
C PRO A 4 -6.61 38.92 -60.88
N LEU A 5 -5.94 39.31 -59.80
CA LEU A 5 -5.32 38.38 -58.85
C LEU A 5 -6.44 37.64 -58.11
N THR A 6 -6.50 36.32 -58.25
CA THR A 6 -7.27 35.45 -57.37
C THR A 6 -6.44 35.16 -56.12
N PHE A 7 -6.81 35.77 -54.99
CA PHE A 7 -6.29 35.41 -53.68
C PHE A 7 -6.97 34.12 -53.21
N ALA A 8 -6.21 33.03 -53.14
CA ALA A 8 -6.64 31.84 -52.42
C ALA A 8 -6.58 32.16 -50.91
N LEU A 9 -7.74 32.24 -50.26
CA LEU A 9 -7.83 32.22 -48.80
C LEU A 9 -7.43 30.82 -48.33
N ILE A 10 -6.19 30.66 -47.85
CA ILE A 10 -5.82 29.52 -47.02
C ILE A 10 -6.44 29.78 -45.65
N ALA A 11 -7.61 29.20 -45.39
CA ALA A 11 -8.14 29.10 -44.05
C ALA A 11 -7.20 28.20 -43.24
N ALA A 12 -6.29 28.81 -42.48
CA ALA A 12 -5.59 28.14 -41.40
C ALA A 12 -6.65 27.78 -40.35
N GLY A 13 -7.27 26.61 -40.51
CA GLY A 13 -8.02 25.98 -39.45
C GLY A 13 -7.05 25.66 -38.32
N LEU A 14 -6.93 26.57 -37.37
CA LEU A 14 -6.55 26.24 -36.00
C LEU A 14 -7.66 25.34 -35.48
N GLY A 15 -7.54 24.05 -35.78
CA GLY A 15 -8.22 23.03 -35.04
C GLY A 15 -7.73 23.16 -33.60
N PHE A 16 -8.53 23.77 -32.74
CA PHE A 16 -8.49 23.43 -31.35
C PHE A 16 -8.73 21.92 -31.30
N VAL A 17 -7.67 21.15 -31.07
CA VAL A 17 -7.84 19.82 -30.51
C VAL A 17 -8.49 20.09 -29.17
N SER A 18 -9.81 19.97 -29.09
CA SER A 18 -10.40 19.62 -27.81
C SER A 18 -9.71 18.33 -27.41
N ALA A 19 -9.05 18.31 -26.24
CA ALA A 19 -8.74 17.07 -25.57
C ALA A 19 -10.07 16.34 -25.40
N GLN A 20 -10.39 15.50 -26.38
CA GLN A 20 -11.61 14.72 -26.38
C GLN A 20 -11.30 13.53 -25.50
N ASP A 21 -11.82 13.60 -24.27
CA ASP A 21 -12.20 12.50 -23.39
C ASP A 21 -11.94 11.11 -24.01
N ASN A 22 -10.80 10.52 -23.68
CA ASN A 22 -10.53 9.08 -23.86
C ASN A 22 -9.22 8.74 -23.14
N THR A 23 -9.25 8.75 -21.81
CA THR A 23 -8.36 7.84 -21.09
C THR A 23 -9.23 6.68 -20.69
N GLY A 24 -8.95 5.50 -21.23
CA GLY A 24 -9.56 4.27 -20.71
C GLY A 24 -9.13 4.06 -19.25
N VAL A 25 -8.90 2.83 -18.87
CA VAL A 25 -8.40 2.50 -17.53
C VAL A 25 -7.02 3.12 -17.20
N SER A 26 -6.20 3.47 -18.20
CA SER A 26 -4.83 3.99 -18.02
C SER A 26 -4.80 5.46 -17.58
N GLY A 27 -3.94 5.77 -16.61
CA GLY A 27 -3.74 7.13 -16.09
C GLY A 27 -2.92 7.16 -14.80
N LYS A 28 -2.67 8.34 -14.25
CA LYS A 28 -2.01 8.53 -12.95
C LYS A 28 -2.56 9.71 -12.16
N ILE A 29 -2.45 9.58 -10.84
CA ILE A 29 -2.80 10.57 -9.82
C ILE A 29 -1.59 10.72 -8.90
N GLN A 30 -1.16 11.95 -8.65
CA GLN A 30 0.09 12.25 -7.94
C GLN A 30 -0.12 13.13 -6.70
N PHE A 31 0.51 12.71 -5.60
CA PHE A 31 0.75 13.52 -4.41
C PHE A 31 2.23 13.89 -4.33
N ALA A 32 2.54 15.14 -4.02
CA ALA A 32 3.91 15.63 -3.87
C ALA A 32 4.16 16.18 -2.47
N GLY A 33 5.42 16.09 -2.02
CA GLY A 33 5.82 16.53 -0.68
C GLY A 33 5.35 15.60 0.43
N VAL A 34 5.12 14.32 0.14
CA VAL A 34 4.72 13.31 1.12
C VAL A 34 5.87 13.03 2.08
N GLY A 35 5.61 13.16 3.36
CA GLY A 35 6.60 12.97 4.42
C GLY A 35 6.59 14.11 5.42
N TYR A 36 6.48 13.77 6.69
CA TYR A 36 6.54 14.73 7.78
C TYR A 36 7.01 14.10 9.07
N ASP A 37 7.50 14.94 9.97
CA ASP A 37 7.87 14.52 11.30
C ASP A 37 6.67 14.65 12.24
N SER A 38 6.46 13.62 13.07
CA SER A 38 5.48 13.68 14.15
C SER A 38 5.78 12.63 15.22
N THR A 39 4.99 12.66 16.28
CA THR A 39 4.98 11.62 17.31
C THR A 39 3.71 10.80 17.31
N PHE A 40 3.80 9.59 17.87
CA PHE A 40 2.68 8.73 18.20
C PHE A 40 2.93 8.02 19.53
N LYS A 41 1.86 7.56 20.18
CA LYS A 41 1.90 6.74 21.40
C LYS A 41 1.68 5.28 21.01
N PRO A 42 2.73 4.44 21.02
CA PRO A 42 2.59 3.04 20.66
C PRO A 42 1.64 2.32 21.62
N VAL A 43 0.94 1.31 21.11
CA VAL A 43 0.13 0.44 21.96
C VAL A 43 1.03 -0.28 22.98
N LYS A 44 0.65 -0.19 24.25
CA LYS A 44 1.40 -0.75 25.38
C LYS A 44 0.82 -2.08 25.82
N ARG A 45 -0.52 -2.21 25.85
CA ARG A 45 -1.22 -3.44 26.24
C ARG A 45 -2.53 -3.57 25.47
N ILE A 46 -2.86 -4.81 25.13
CA ILE A 46 -4.14 -5.19 24.53
C ILE A 46 -4.68 -6.39 25.31
N LYS A 47 -5.98 -6.38 25.56
CA LYS A 47 -6.73 -7.56 25.97
C LYS A 47 -7.94 -7.73 25.08
N ASP A 48 -8.00 -8.87 24.40
CA ASP A 48 -9.18 -9.34 23.68
C ASP A 48 -10.23 -9.85 24.67
N GLY A 49 -11.52 -9.68 24.35
CA GLY A 49 -12.63 -10.16 25.18
C GLY A 49 -14.00 -9.64 24.71
N GLU A 50 -15.04 -10.23 25.29
CA GLU A 50 -16.44 -9.78 25.20
C GLU A 50 -16.80 -8.93 26.43
N GLY A 51 -17.74 -8.01 26.30
CA GLY A 51 -18.16 -7.03 27.30
C GLY A 51 -17.09 -6.03 27.75
N GLU A 52 -17.25 -5.51 28.97
CA GLU A 52 -16.31 -4.57 29.65
C GLU A 52 -14.88 -5.15 29.88
N GLY A 53 -14.62 -6.38 29.43
CA GLY A 53 -13.37 -7.09 29.63
C GLY A 53 -12.27 -6.80 28.60
N CYS A 54 -12.61 -6.22 27.44
CA CYS A 54 -11.65 -5.81 26.42
C CYS A 54 -11.09 -4.42 26.69
N TYR A 55 -9.82 -4.21 26.36
CA TYR A 55 -9.22 -2.88 26.42
C TYR A 55 -8.01 -2.78 25.50
N CYS A 56 -7.70 -1.54 25.13
CA CYS A 56 -6.43 -1.17 24.54
C CYS A 56 -5.86 0.05 25.26
N GLU A 57 -4.57 -0.02 25.59
CA GLU A 57 -3.88 1.03 26.34
C GLU A 57 -2.67 1.52 25.55
N LEU A 58 -2.63 2.83 25.32
CA LEU A 58 -1.49 3.50 24.72
C LEU A 58 -0.38 3.74 25.75
N SER A 59 0.85 3.81 25.26
CA SER A 59 2.00 4.26 26.05
C SER A 59 1.84 5.72 26.48
N THR A 60 2.35 6.06 27.67
CA THR A 60 2.50 7.45 28.10
C THR A 60 3.68 8.13 27.42
N SER A 61 4.66 7.35 26.96
CA SER A 61 5.81 7.84 26.20
C SER A 61 5.52 7.84 24.72
N GLU A 62 5.84 8.95 24.08
CA GLU A 62 5.75 9.15 22.63
C GLU A 62 6.98 8.59 21.91
N LYS A 63 6.77 8.17 20.66
CA LYS A 63 7.82 7.80 19.71
C LYS A 63 7.71 8.70 18.48
N TRP A 64 8.85 9.03 17.90
CA TRP A 64 8.93 9.81 16.67
C TRP A 64 8.84 8.92 15.43
N PHE A 65 8.26 9.47 14.38
CA PHE A 65 8.50 9.06 13.00
C PHE A 65 8.88 10.29 12.18
N SER A 66 9.66 10.10 11.13
CA SER A 66 10.23 11.18 10.34
C SER A 66 10.72 10.71 8.97
N GLY A 67 11.01 11.68 8.10
CA GLY A 67 11.66 11.46 6.81
C GLY A 67 10.72 11.48 5.61
N VAL A 68 11.31 11.35 4.42
CA VAL A 68 10.60 11.28 3.15
C VAL A 68 9.62 10.11 3.18
N ASN A 69 8.42 10.34 2.64
CA ASN A 69 7.28 9.41 2.63
C ASN A 69 6.72 9.05 4.01
N ALA A 70 7.26 9.54 5.14
CA ALA A 70 6.73 9.19 6.46
C ALA A 70 5.24 9.56 6.62
N PRO A 71 4.41 8.68 7.21
CA PRO A 71 4.76 7.39 7.85
C PRO A 71 4.88 6.20 6.89
N PHE A 72 4.60 6.38 5.59
CA PHE A 72 4.62 5.32 4.57
C PHE A 72 6.02 4.80 4.20
N ASN A 73 7.07 5.43 4.72
CA ASN A 73 8.44 4.92 4.66
C ASN A 73 8.70 3.73 5.61
N GLY A 74 7.73 3.39 6.47
CA GLY A 74 7.73 2.14 7.23
C GLY A 74 7.06 0.98 6.47
N PRO A 75 6.92 -0.19 7.13
CA PRO A 75 6.25 -1.35 6.54
C PRO A 75 4.74 -1.12 6.34
N LEU A 76 4.25 -1.44 5.15
CA LEU A 76 2.83 -1.31 4.79
C LEU A 76 2.15 -2.66 4.61
N ALA A 77 0.93 -2.79 5.11
CA ALA A 77 0.02 -3.87 4.75
C ALA A 77 -0.81 -3.46 3.55
N VAL A 78 -1.05 -4.41 2.64
CA VAL A 78 -1.99 -4.23 1.52
C VAL A 78 -3.33 -4.77 1.95
N HIS A 79 -4.39 -4.04 1.63
CA HIS A 79 -5.77 -4.43 1.88
C HIS A 79 -6.48 -4.56 0.54
N ILE A 80 -7.21 -5.66 0.39
CA ILE A 80 -8.03 -5.95 -0.78
C ILE A 80 -9.44 -6.20 -0.31
N ARG A 81 -10.35 -5.33 -0.74
CA ARG A 81 -11.79 -5.46 -0.47
C ARG A 81 -12.50 -5.95 -1.71
N SER A 82 -13.18 -7.08 -1.60
CA SER A 82 -14.03 -7.65 -2.65
C SER A 82 -15.07 -6.63 -3.15
N PRO A 83 -15.50 -6.70 -4.42
CA PRO A 83 -15.15 -7.72 -5.42
C PRO A 83 -13.91 -7.37 -6.27
N VAL A 84 -12.73 -7.16 -5.67
CA VAL A 84 -11.45 -7.20 -6.40
C VAL A 84 -11.07 -8.65 -6.69
N ASN A 85 -10.81 -8.97 -7.97
CA ASN A 85 -10.13 -10.20 -8.36
C ASN A 85 -8.65 -9.87 -8.57
N LEU A 86 -7.81 -10.27 -7.62
CA LEU A 86 -6.36 -10.08 -7.69
C LEU A 86 -5.73 -11.26 -8.43
N THR A 87 -5.12 -11.00 -9.59
CA THR A 87 -4.42 -12.02 -10.37
C THR A 87 -2.92 -12.02 -10.10
N LYS A 88 -2.29 -10.85 -9.98
CA LYS A 88 -0.87 -10.73 -9.63
C LYS A 88 -0.64 -9.61 -8.63
N PHE A 89 0.37 -9.78 -7.80
CA PHE A 89 0.87 -8.76 -6.89
C PHE A 89 2.39 -8.80 -6.85
N ALA A 90 3.03 -7.62 -6.80
CA ALA A 90 4.45 -7.52 -6.49
C ALA A 90 4.75 -6.31 -5.61
N HIS A 91 5.76 -6.46 -4.76
CA HIS A 91 6.37 -5.38 -4.01
C HIS A 91 7.82 -5.23 -4.47
N TYR A 92 8.26 -4.00 -4.69
CA TYR A 92 9.63 -3.65 -5.07
C TYR A 92 10.21 -2.60 -4.13
N ILE A 93 11.52 -2.64 -3.97
CA ILE A 93 12.30 -1.59 -3.31
C ILE A 93 13.37 -1.06 -4.27
N SER A 94 13.72 0.20 -4.09
CA SER A 94 14.90 0.83 -4.70
C SER A 94 15.70 1.55 -3.61
N ASP A 95 17.01 1.62 -3.78
CA ASP A 95 17.90 2.32 -2.84
C ASP A 95 17.75 3.86 -2.98
N ASP A 96 17.52 4.34 -4.21
CA ASP A 96 17.30 5.74 -4.56
C ASP A 96 16.64 5.84 -5.95
N PHE A 97 15.39 6.27 -6.03
CA PHE A 97 14.67 6.48 -7.27
C PHE A 97 13.88 7.77 -7.26
N VAL A 98 14.13 8.62 -8.25
CA VAL A 98 13.39 9.85 -8.49
C VAL A 98 12.68 9.74 -9.83
N ILE A 99 11.37 9.99 -9.83
CA ILE A 99 10.55 9.93 -11.04
C ILE A 99 11.09 10.93 -12.07
N GLY A 100 11.32 10.45 -13.30
CA GLY A 100 11.88 11.24 -14.40
C GLY A 100 13.42 11.32 -14.42
N ALA A 101 14.12 10.67 -13.48
CA ALA A 101 15.58 10.62 -13.44
C ALA A 101 16.10 9.20 -13.74
N ASP A 102 16.54 8.96 -14.98
CA ASP A 102 16.98 7.62 -15.44
C ASP A 102 18.29 7.12 -14.82
N ASN A 103 19.08 8.02 -14.23
CA ASN A 103 20.30 7.68 -13.50
C ASN A 103 20.03 7.20 -12.05
N SER A 104 18.76 7.09 -11.66
CA SER A 104 18.32 6.49 -10.41
C SER A 104 18.72 5.01 -10.29
N SER A 105 18.66 4.48 -9.07
CA SER A 105 18.78 3.06 -8.78
C SER A 105 17.61 2.27 -9.37
N GLY A 106 17.91 1.06 -9.85
CA GLY A 106 16.89 0.10 -10.29
C GLY A 106 16.09 -0.48 -9.13
N TRP A 107 15.07 -1.24 -9.48
CA TRP A 107 14.12 -1.84 -8.54
C TRP A 107 14.35 -3.33 -8.41
N SER A 108 14.26 -3.85 -7.19
CA SER A 108 14.34 -5.28 -6.89
C SER A 108 13.03 -5.78 -6.29
N ARG A 109 12.46 -6.85 -6.85
CA ARG A 109 11.21 -7.45 -6.38
C ARG A 109 11.45 -8.18 -5.05
N GLY A 110 10.79 -7.70 -3.99
CA GLY A 110 10.89 -8.27 -2.64
C GLY A 110 9.77 -9.26 -2.30
N ALA A 111 8.64 -9.20 -2.99
CA ALA A 111 7.55 -10.16 -2.86
C ALA A 111 6.79 -10.31 -4.18
N TYR A 112 6.22 -11.48 -4.40
CA TYR A 112 5.49 -11.80 -5.63
C TYR A 112 4.38 -12.80 -5.39
N PHE A 113 3.24 -12.56 -6.02
CA PHE A 113 2.12 -13.48 -6.10
C PHE A 113 1.62 -13.51 -7.54
N ASP A 114 1.38 -14.72 -8.05
CA ASP A 114 0.82 -14.95 -9.39
C ASP A 114 -0.22 -16.07 -9.33
N TYR A 115 -1.47 -15.74 -9.65
CA TYR A 115 -2.59 -16.65 -9.79
C TYR A 115 -3.12 -16.71 -11.24
N SER A 116 -2.24 -16.57 -12.22
CA SER A 116 -2.57 -16.72 -13.65
C SER A 116 -2.86 -18.17 -14.05
N THR A 117 -2.34 -19.15 -13.31
CA THR A 117 -2.57 -20.59 -13.51
C THR A 117 -3.35 -21.21 -12.35
N ASP A 118 -3.80 -22.47 -12.46
CA ASP A 118 -4.53 -23.15 -11.38
C ASP A 118 -3.68 -23.39 -10.11
N VAL A 119 -2.36 -23.30 -10.21
CA VAL A 119 -1.44 -23.41 -9.07
C VAL A 119 -0.85 -22.03 -8.79
N PRO A 120 -1.27 -21.35 -7.71
CA PRO A 120 -0.76 -20.02 -7.40
C PRO A 120 0.71 -20.09 -6.98
N HIS A 121 1.51 -19.17 -7.48
CA HIS A 121 2.88 -18.96 -7.06
C HIS A 121 2.93 -17.86 -6.00
N MET A 122 3.62 -18.10 -4.88
CA MET A 122 3.76 -17.15 -3.77
C MET A 122 5.21 -17.09 -3.30
N GLU A 123 5.81 -15.90 -3.37
CA GLU A 123 7.13 -15.58 -2.83
C GLU A 123 6.99 -14.43 -1.83
N ASN A 124 7.30 -14.67 -0.56
CA ASN A 124 7.24 -13.65 0.49
C ASN A 124 5.88 -12.94 0.62
N VAL A 125 4.77 -13.67 0.46
CA VAL A 125 3.40 -13.17 0.64
C VAL A 125 2.65 -14.02 1.65
N THR A 126 1.93 -13.35 2.56
CA THR A 126 1.03 -13.96 3.54
C THR A 126 -0.35 -13.35 3.44
N PHE A 127 -1.38 -14.18 3.27
CA PHE A 127 -2.78 -13.77 3.22
C PHE A 127 -3.45 -13.91 4.59
N LEU A 128 -3.99 -12.81 5.09
CA LEU A 128 -4.71 -12.73 6.36
C LEU A 128 -6.07 -12.08 6.16
N GLY A 129 -6.96 -12.26 7.13
CA GLY A 129 -8.22 -11.54 7.21
C GLY A 129 -8.65 -11.38 8.65
N HIS A 130 -9.64 -10.54 8.89
CA HIS A 130 -10.26 -10.34 10.21
C HIS A 130 -11.19 -11.52 10.58
N VAL A 131 -10.59 -12.71 10.68
CA VAL A 131 -11.27 -14.01 10.89
C VAL A 131 -10.85 -14.68 12.20
N GLY A 132 -10.01 -14.01 12.99
CA GLY A 132 -9.56 -14.44 14.30
C GLY A 132 -10.61 -14.22 15.39
N ASP A 133 -10.12 -14.15 16.62
CA ASP A 133 -10.97 -14.04 17.81
C ASP A 133 -11.63 -12.65 17.87
N THR A 134 -12.88 -12.60 18.28
CA THR A 134 -13.66 -11.35 18.37
C THR A 134 -13.32 -10.57 19.64
N SER A 135 -13.23 -9.25 19.51
CA SER A 135 -13.18 -8.28 20.61
C SER A 135 -14.26 -7.22 20.36
N GLU A 136 -15.05 -6.87 21.37
CA GLU A 136 -16.07 -5.81 21.23
C GLU A 136 -15.44 -4.43 21.01
N CYS A 137 -14.25 -4.22 21.58
CA CYS A 137 -13.49 -2.97 21.47
C CYS A 137 -12.73 -2.90 20.13
N LEU A 138 -12.11 -4.01 19.70
CA LEU A 138 -11.09 -4.01 18.64
C LEU A 138 -11.51 -4.78 17.37
N GLY A 139 -12.74 -5.28 17.31
CA GLY A 139 -13.22 -6.12 16.22
C GLY A 139 -12.56 -7.51 16.20
N LYS A 140 -12.57 -8.19 15.06
CA LYS A 140 -11.96 -9.52 14.91
C LYS A 140 -10.45 -9.42 14.69
N SER A 141 -9.68 -10.32 15.30
CA SER A 141 -8.23 -10.34 15.13
C SER A 141 -7.82 -10.97 13.80
N LEU A 142 -6.56 -10.81 13.39
CA LEU A 142 -6.07 -11.42 12.16
C LEU A 142 -5.96 -12.94 12.27
N GLY A 143 -6.27 -13.64 11.18
CA GLY A 143 -6.02 -15.06 11.01
C GLY A 143 -5.79 -15.39 9.55
N PHE A 144 -5.21 -16.57 9.27
CA PHE A 144 -5.17 -17.06 7.90
C PHE A 144 -6.57 -17.33 7.39
N ILE A 145 -6.78 -17.09 6.10
CA ILE A 145 -8.05 -17.24 5.41
C ILE A 145 -8.02 -18.44 4.46
N GLY A 146 -9.21 -18.87 4.05
CA GLY A 146 -9.42 -19.89 3.03
C GLY A 146 -9.66 -19.27 1.66
N ALA A 147 -9.97 -20.13 0.69
CA ALA A 147 -10.24 -19.71 -0.69
C ALA A 147 -11.46 -18.76 -0.81
N ASP A 148 -12.35 -18.72 0.17
CA ASP A 148 -13.50 -17.80 0.22
C ASP A 148 -13.15 -16.41 0.78
N GLY A 149 -11.91 -16.20 1.23
CA GLY A 149 -11.44 -14.96 1.84
C GLY A 149 -11.94 -14.71 3.27
N VAL A 150 -12.82 -15.56 3.82
CA VAL A 150 -13.49 -15.32 5.12
C VAL A 150 -13.44 -16.49 6.09
N THR A 151 -13.17 -17.71 5.62
CA THR A 151 -13.04 -18.88 6.50
C THR A 151 -11.66 -18.92 7.13
N LYS A 152 -11.58 -18.97 8.46
CA LYS A 152 -10.31 -19.13 9.19
C LYS A 152 -9.65 -20.47 8.88
N THR A 153 -8.38 -20.47 8.50
CA THR A 153 -7.59 -21.68 8.23
C THR A 153 -6.35 -21.76 9.13
N LYS A 154 -5.63 -22.90 9.08
CA LYS A 154 -4.40 -23.11 9.88
C LYS A 154 -3.11 -22.65 9.18
N GLY A 155 -3.15 -22.44 7.87
CA GLY A 155 -1.98 -22.19 7.03
C GLY A 155 -2.21 -21.07 6.03
N ASN A 156 -1.13 -20.57 5.45
CA ASN A 156 -1.19 -19.50 4.46
C ASN A 156 -1.62 -20.06 3.10
N TYR A 157 -2.82 -19.69 2.67
CA TYR A 157 -3.36 -20.01 1.34
C TYR A 157 -3.89 -18.72 0.71
N PRO A 158 -3.71 -18.52 -0.60
CA PRO A 158 -4.32 -17.39 -1.27
C PRO A 158 -5.84 -17.58 -1.33
N PRO A 159 -6.63 -16.50 -1.27
CA PRO A 159 -8.04 -16.54 -1.66
C PRO A 159 -8.19 -17.04 -3.09
N ALA A 160 -9.39 -17.51 -3.45
CA ALA A 160 -9.69 -17.87 -4.83
C ALA A 160 -9.48 -16.66 -5.75
N LYS A 161 -9.05 -16.94 -6.99
CA LYS A 161 -8.85 -15.91 -8.02
C LYS A 161 -10.07 -15.01 -8.22
N TYR A 162 -11.26 -15.61 -8.12
CA TYR A 162 -12.54 -14.93 -8.25
C TYR A 162 -13.31 -14.99 -6.93
N LEU A 163 -13.37 -13.87 -6.22
CA LEU A 163 -14.14 -13.74 -4.98
C LEU A 163 -15.48 -13.06 -5.28
N ASN A 164 -16.29 -13.70 -6.12
CA ASN A 164 -17.61 -13.19 -6.51
C ASN A 164 -18.70 -13.42 -5.44
N ILE A 165 -18.31 -13.92 -4.26
CA ILE A 165 -19.22 -14.61 -3.34
C ILE A 165 -19.86 -13.65 -2.32
N THR A 166 -19.28 -12.47 -2.09
CA THR A 166 -19.80 -11.45 -1.17
C THR A 166 -19.10 -10.11 -1.39
N ASP A 167 -19.84 -9.00 -1.48
CA ASP A 167 -19.29 -7.64 -1.39
C ASP A 167 -18.86 -7.31 0.05
N GLY A 168 -17.80 -6.50 0.21
CA GLY A 168 -17.30 -6.08 1.52
C GLY A 168 -16.45 -7.09 2.30
N VAL A 169 -16.07 -8.23 1.71
CA VAL A 169 -15.03 -9.10 2.27
C VAL A 169 -13.68 -8.42 2.09
N GLU A 170 -12.93 -8.27 3.18
CA GLU A 170 -11.57 -7.73 3.15
C GLU A 170 -10.55 -8.77 3.58
N TYR A 171 -9.49 -8.89 2.79
CA TYR A 171 -8.29 -9.63 3.15
C TYR A 171 -7.04 -8.78 2.95
N LEU A 172 -5.96 -9.19 3.57
CA LEU A 172 -4.72 -8.45 3.66
C LEU A 172 -3.55 -9.27 3.13
N LEU A 173 -2.59 -8.58 2.51
CA LEU A 173 -1.30 -9.14 2.16
C LEU A 173 -0.22 -8.54 3.06
N TYR A 174 0.58 -9.44 3.62
CA TYR A 174 1.78 -9.18 4.41
C TYR A 174 2.99 -9.86 3.76
N SER A 175 4.19 -9.50 4.21
CA SER A 175 5.35 -10.35 3.93
C SER A 175 5.23 -11.72 4.62
N ASN A 176 6.12 -12.66 4.33
CA ASN A 176 6.24 -13.91 5.09
C ASN A 176 7.13 -13.77 6.34
N THR A 177 7.64 -12.58 6.62
CA THR A 177 8.52 -12.33 7.76
C THR A 177 7.69 -12.22 9.04
N THR A 178 7.85 -13.20 9.94
CA THR A 178 7.13 -13.24 11.20
C THR A 178 7.61 -12.16 12.17
N CYS A 179 6.67 -11.55 12.88
CA CYS A 179 6.98 -10.64 13.97
C CYS A 179 7.68 -11.37 15.13
N PRO A 180 8.62 -10.71 15.83
CA PRO A 180 9.08 -11.19 17.13
C PRO A 180 7.94 -11.14 18.16
N LYS A 181 8.21 -11.65 19.37
CA LYS A 181 7.23 -11.66 20.46
C LYS A 181 6.63 -10.26 20.70
N SER A 182 5.30 -10.18 20.70
CA SER A 182 4.50 -8.98 21.02
C SER A 182 5.01 -8.25 22.27
N LYS A 183 5.63 -7.07 22.07
CA LYS A 183 6.14 -6.16 23.09
C LYS A 183 6.38 -4.77 22.48
N ILE A 184 6.18 -3.72 23.26
CA ILE A 184 6.39 -2.31 22.84
C ILE A 184 7.79 -1.99 22.28
N ALA A 185 8.82 -2.71 22.75
CA ALA A 185 10.22 -2.50 22.35
C ALA A 185 10.68 -3.42 21.21
N ASN A 186 9.87 -4.42 20.86
CA ASN A 186 10.20 -5.35 19.80
C ASN A 186 9.61 -4.87 18.47
N GLY A 187 10.12 -5.41 17.37
CA GLY A 187 9.51 -5.21 16.06
C GLY A 187 8.04 -5.66 16.02
N CYS A 188 7.25 -5.02 15.16
CA CYS A 188 5.78 -5.08 15.12
C CYS A 188 5.02 -4.55 16.35
N GLY A 189 5.72 -4.19 17.44
CA GLY A 189 5.11 -3.62 18.64
C GLY A 189 4.21 -4.61 19.38
N VAL A 190 3.13 -4.07 19.95
CA VAL A 190 2.09 -4.86 20.63
C VAL A 190 0.99 -5.19 19.64
N TYR A 191 0.74 -6.47 19.45
CA TYR A 191 -0.35 -7.02 18.65
C TYR A 191 -1.22 -7.99 19.47
N ARG A 192 -2.43 -8.26 18.98
CA ARG A 192 -3.47 -9.07 19.64
C ARG A 192 -3.03 -10.50 19.94
N LYS A 193 -3.58 -11.11 20.99
CA LYS A 193 -3.16 -12.44 21.45
C LYS A 193 -3.68 -13.51 20.49
N GLY A 194 -2.91 -14.59 20.29
CA GLY A 194 -3.34 -15.72 19.46
C GLY A 194 -3.22 -15.49 17.94
N VAL A 195 -2.75 -14.30 17.53
CA VAL A 195 -2.52 -13.93 16.14
C VAL A 195 -1.09 -14.29 15.73
N LYS A 196 -0.92 -14.94 14.57
CA LYS A 196 0.36 -14.98 13.88
C LYS A 196 0.55 -13.64 13.18
N ALA A 197 1.47 -12.83 13.69
CA ALA A 197 1.76 -11.50 13.17
C ALA A 197 2.96 -11.54 12.23
N PHE A 198 2.89 -10.73 11.17
CA PHE A 198 3.92 -10.59 10.15
C PHE A 198 4.23 -9.11 9.96
N TYR A 199 5.40 -8.81 9.41
CA TYR A 199 5.74 -7.47 8.92
C TYR A 199 5.06 -7.21 7.59
N GLY A 200 4.63 -5.96 7.38
CA GLY A 200 4.25 -5.47 6.07
C GLY A 200 5.44 -5.41 5.12
N PHE A 201 5.23 -4.77 3.98
CA PHE A 201 6.24 -4.56 2.96
C PHE A 201 7.00 -3.25 3.21
N ASP A 202 8.28 -3.37 3.52
CA ASP A 202 9.15 -2.29 4.01
C ASP A 202 9.93 -1.57 2.89
N GLY A 203 10.56 -0.43 3.22
CA GLY A 203 11.37 0.40 2.30
C GLY A 203 10.98 1.88 2.40
N ALA A 204 11.90 2.82 2.19
CA ALA A 204 11.50 4.24 2.06
C ALA A 204 11.04 4.56 0.64
N THR A 205 11.71 3.96 -0.34
CA THR A 205 11.40 4.03 -1.77
C THR A 205 10.93 2.66 -2.22
N LYS A 206 9.63 2.57 -2.52
CA LYS A 206 8.96 1.29 -2.77
C LYS A 206 7.91 1.42 -3.86
N MET A 207 7.58 0.31 -4.48
CA MET A 207 6.52 0.20 -5.46
C MET A 207 5.66 -1.04 -5.17
N PHE A 208 4.35 -0.88 -5.31
CA PHE A 208 3.40 -2.00 -5.32
C PHE A 208 2.75 -2.08 -6.69
N LEU A 209 2.74 -3.27 -7.29
CA LEU A 209 2.06 -3.55 -8.55
C LEU A 209 0.97 -4.60 -8.35
N PHE A 210 -0.14 -4.43 -9.06
CA PHE A 210 -1.32 -5.27 -9.00
C PHE A 210 -1.83 -5.52 -10.43
N GLU A 211 -2.15 -6.77 -10.75
CA GLU A 211 -2.97 -7.12 -11.91
C GLU A 211 -4.36 -7.52 -11.40
N PHE A 212 -5.40 -6.76 -11.75
CA PHE A 212 -6.72 -6.94 -11.13
C PHE A 212 -7.90 -6.55 -12.03
N THR A 213 -9.08 -7.08 -11.68
CA THR A 213 -10.39 -6.55 -12.09
C THR A 213 -11.21 -6.17 -10.87
N MET A 214 -12.16 -5.26 -11.01
CA MET A 214 -13.15 -4.89 -10.00
C MET A 214 -14.58 -5.10 -10.55
N PRO A 215 -15.06 -6.34 -10.76
CA PRO A 215 -16.41 -6.59 -11.27
C PRO A 215 -17.52 -5.98 -10.41
N THR A 216 -18.67 -5.69 -11.02
CA THR A 216 -19.86 -5.21 -10.30
C THR A 216 -20.52 -6.35 -9.53
N TYR A 217 -20.75 -6.16 -8.22
CA TYR A 217 -21.58 -7.09 -7.44
C TYR A 217 -23.06 -6.71 -7.54
N ARG A 218 -23.92 -7.65 -7.97
CA ARG A 218 -25.37 -7.43 -8.17
C ARG A 218 -26.18 -7.83 -6.93
N ALA A 219 -26.13 -7.02 -5.88
CA ALA A 219 -27.05 -7.05 -4.74
C ALA A 219 -27.05 -5.65 -4.08
N PRO A 220 -27.94 -5.32 -3.12
CA PRO A 220 -28.06 -3.95 -2.56
C PRO A 220 -26.85 -3.51 -1.69
N ALA A 221 -25.71 -4.17 -1.81
CA ALA A 221 -24.49 -3.86 -1.10
C ALA A 221 -23.78 -2.64 -1.71
N ALA A 222 -22.81 -2.06 -0.98
CA ALA A 222 -22.16 -0.80 -1.32
C ALA A 222 -21.41 -0.83 -2.67
N ASN A 223 -21.09 -2.03 -3.20
CA ASN A 223 -20.37 -2.24 -4.46
C ASN A 223 -19.11 -1.36 -4.55
N SER A 224 -18.33 -1.38 -3.46
CA SER A 224 -17.16 -0.52 -3.25
C SER A 224 -15.90 -1.37 -3.09
N PRO A 225 -15.45 -2.10 -4.14
CA PRO A 225 -14.16 -2.77 -4.11
C PRO A 225 -13.04 -1.75 -3.90
N SER A 226 -12.01 -2.17 -3.17
CA SER A 226 -10.87 -1.31 -2.96
C SER A 226 -9.54 -2.05 -2.88
N ILE A 227 -8.49 -1.38 -3.33
CA ILE A 227 -7.10 -1.71 -3.03
C ILE A 227 -6.53 -0.52 -2.28
N TRP A 228 -6.06 -0.74 -1.06
CA TRP A 228 -5.53 0.31 -0.21
C TRP A 228 -4.36 -0.20 0.63
N LEU A 229 -3.55 0.73 1.13
CA LEU A 229 -2.37 0.47 1.94
C LEU A 229 -2.55 1.11 3.31
N SER A 230 -2.06 0.47 4.35
CA SER A 230 -1.97 1.06 5.69
C SER A 230 -0.64 0.72 6.33
N THR A 231 -0.22 1.49 7.34
CA THR A 231 0.88 1.04 8.20
C THR A 231 0.52 -0.32 8.79
N ASP A 232 1.45 -1.26 8.70
CA ASP A 232 1.22 -2.67 9.02
C ASP A 232 0.78 -2.96 10.47
N SER A 233 0.86 -1.98 11.36
CA SER A 233 0.34 -2.05 12.73
C SER A 233 -1.18 -1.92 12.81
N LEU A 234 -1.81 -1.23 11.87
CA LEU A 234 -3.24 -0.92 11.91
C LEU A 234 -4.11 -2.19 12.03
N PRO A 235 -4.09 -3.12 11.06
CA PRO A 235 -4.82 -4.40 11.15
C PRO A 235 -4.34 -5.33 12.27
N ARG A 236 -3.08 -5.22 12.73
CA ARG A 236 -2.58 -6.04 13.85
C ARG A 236 -3.21 -5.66 15.19
N VAL A 237 -3.67 -4.40 15.31
CA VAL A 237 -4.27 -3.85 16.53
C VAL A 237 -5.78 -3.69 16.35
N THR A 238 -6.21 -2.75 15.51
CA THR A 238 -7.62 -2.47 15.24
C THR A 238 -7.76 -1.54 14.05
N GLU A 239 -8.57 -1.96 13.08
CA GLU A 239 -9.13 -1.06 12.06
C GLU A 239 -10.48 -0.47 12.50
N ASN A 240 -11.01 -0.87 13.67
CA ASN A 240 -12.33 -0.42 14.09
C ASN A 240 -12.34 1.09 14.34
N TYR A 241 -13.01 1.81 13.45
CA TYR A 241 -13.14 3.26 13.45
C TYR A 241 -14.19 3.81 14.43
N PHE A 242 -14.97 2.95 15.12
CA PHE A 242 -16.21 3.38 15.78
C PHE A 242 -16.21 3.26 17.31
N ASN A 243 -15.51 2.29 17.89
CA ASN A 243 -15.64 1.99 19.33
C ASN A 243 -14.45 2.44 20.20
N ASP A 244 -13.23 2.39 19.68
CA ASP A 244 -12.00 2.82 20.37
C ASP A 244 -11.02 3.45 19.35
N THR A 245 -11.33 4.68 18.93
CA THR A 245 -10.57 5.39 17.90
C THR A 245 -9.14 5.71 18.34
N ALA A 246 -8.87 5.78 19.64
CA ALA A 246 -7.54 6.08 20.18
C ALA A 246 -6.53 4.96 19.87
N CYS A 247 -7.00 3.70 19.81
CA CYS A 247 -6.14 2.56 19.50
C CYS A 247 -6.02 2.23 18.02
N SER A 248 -6.86 2.80 17.16
CA SER A 248 -6.56 2.89 15.74
C SER A 248 -5.36 3.81 15.56
N CYS A 249 -4.29 3.33 14.92
CA CYS A 249 -3.10 4.18 14.73
C CYS A 249 -3.35 5.36 13.77
N ILE A 250 -4.45 5.34 12.99
CA ILE A 250 -4.85 6.43 12.10
C ILE A 250 -5.07 7.71 12.90
N SER A 251 -5.69 7.63 14.09
CA SER A 251 -5.91 8.79 14.95
C SER A 251 -4.60 9.41 15.46
N GLN A 252 -3.50 8.67 15.37
CA GLN A 252 -2.16 9.08 15.77
C GLN A 252 -1.24 9.36 14.57
N GLY A 253 -1.78 9.34 13.35
CA GLY A 253 -1.05 9.71 12.14
C GLY A 253 -0.22 8.61 11.50
N CYS A 254 -0.49 7.33 11.77
CA CYS A 254 0.18 6.24 11.02
C CYS A 254 -0.22 6.18 9.54
N GLY A 255 -1.29 6.88 9.15
CA GLY A 255 -1.71 7.07 7.77
C GLY A 255 -2.23 5.81 7.06
N ALA A 256 -2.94 6.06 5.96
CA ALA A 256 -3.36 5.06 4.98
C ALA A 256 -3.41 5.70 3.60
N LEU A 257 -3.33 4.90 2.55
CA LEU A 257 -3.39 5.34 1.16
C LEU A 257 -4.35 4.45 0.39
N ASN A 258 -5.48 5.02 -0.02
CA ASN A 258 -6.38 4.39 -0.97
C ASN A 258 -5.76 4.51 -2.37
N LEU A 259 -5.47 3.39 -3.00
CA LEU A 259 -4.93 3.36 -4.37
C LEU A 259 -6.07 3.41 -5.37
N PHE A 260 -6.96 2.43 -5.23
CA PHE A 260 -8.09 2.25 -6.12
C PHE A 260 -9.31 2.02 -5.24
N ASN A 261 -9.96 3.11 -4.81
CA ASN A 261 -11.22 3.03 -4.06
C ASN A 261 -12.39 3.27 -5.02
N ALA A 262 -13.14 2.21 -5.32
CA ALA A 262 -14.13 2.25 -6.38
C ALA A 262 -15.52 2.67 -5.88
N ASN A 263 -16.22 3.44 -6.72
CA ASN A 263 -17.67 3.52 -6.75
C ASN A 263 -18.20 2.64 -7.90
N ALA A 264 -19.43 2.88 -8.37
CA ALA A 264 -20.03 2.10 -9.46
C ALA A 264 -19.22 2.09 -10.76
N THR A 265 -18.59 3.21 -11.14
CA THR A 265 -17.93 3.39 -12.45
C THR A 265 -16.49 3.86 -12.36
N HIS A 266 -16.10 4.55 -11.28
CA HIS A 266 -14.79 5.16 -11.15
C HIS A 266 -14.05 4.68 -9.91
N MET A 267 -12.73 4.85 -9.91
CA MET A 267 -11.86 4.62 -8.76
C MET A 267 -11.03 5.88 -8.48
N ASN A 268 -10.92 6.24 -7.22
CA ASN A 268 -10.10 7.38 -6.80
C ASN A 268 -8.92 6.90 -5.96
N SER A 269 -7.85 7.70 -5.92
CA SER A 269 -6.77 7.58 -4.95
C SER A 269 -6.93 8.65 -3.87
N SER A 270 -6.68 8.31 -2.61
CA SER A 270 -6.73 9.30 -1.52
C SER A 270 -5.75 8.99 -0.40
N LEU A 271 -5.11 10.04 0.10
CA LEU A 271 -4.12 9.95 1.17
C LEU A 271 -4.73 10.32 2.52
N ILE A 272 -4.82 9.37 3.44
CA ILE A 272 -5.22 9.60 4.83
C ILE A 272 -3.95 9.90 5.63
N THR A 273 -3.79 11.15 6.04
CA THR A 273 -2.59 11.62 6.75
C THR A 273 -2.91 12.82 7.65
N LEU A 274 -2.18 12.98 8.76
CA LEU A 274 -2.22 14.20 9.58
C LEU A 274 -1.27 15.28 9.05
N GLN A 275 -0.51 15.01 7.98
CA GLN A 275 0.41 15.97 7.39
C GLN A 275 -0.33 17.26 6.99
N GLY A 276 0.12 18.38 7.55
CA GLY A 276 -0.44 19.70 7.25
C GLY A 276 -1.87 19.94 7.75
N GLN A 277 -2.43 19.03 8.55
CA GLN A 277 -3.77 19.14 9.12
C GLN A 277 -3.73 19.83 10.50
N GLU A 278 -4.79 20.56 10.84
CA GLU A 278 -5.00 21.21 12.14
C GLU A 278 -6.37 20.82 12.68
N ASP A 279 -6.42 20.39 13.94
CA ASP A 279 -7.66 20.11 14.66
C ASP A 279 -8.69 19.32 13.84
N VAL A 280 -8.21 18.38 13.00
CA VAL A 280 -9.06 17.60 12.11
C VAL A 280 -9.84 16.58 12.91
N GLU A 281 -11.17 16.62 12.79
CA GLU A 281 -12.01 15.59 13.37
C GLU A 281 -11.72 14.24 12.72
N TYR A 282 -11.78 13.16 13.51
CA TYR A 282 -11.48 11.82 13.01
C TYR A 282 -12.33 11.43 11.80
N ALA A 283 -13.60 11.85 11.77
CA ALA A 283 -14.51 11.59 10.66
C ALA A 283 -14.11 12.27 9.35
N ASP A 284 -13.41 13.41 9.43
CA ASP A 284 -12.87 14.10 8.26
C ASP A 284 -11.49 13.55 7.86
N LEU A 285 -10.67 13.18 8.84
CA LEU A 285 -9.38 12.52 8.60
C LEU A 285 -9.53 11.27 7.74
N ILE A 286 -10.49 10.40 8.07
CA ILE A 286 -10.70 9.12 7.36
C ILE A 286 -11.26 9.29 5.94
N LYS A 287 -11.78 10.47 5.57
CA LYS A 287 -12.13 10.77 4.16
C LYS A 287 -10.88 10.88 3.30
N GLY A 288 -9.76 11.28 3.91
CA GLY A 288 -8.48 11.48 3.27
C GLY A 288 -8.44 12.69 2.32
N ASN A 289 -7.24 13.08 1.92
CA ASN A 289 -7.02 14.02 0.83
C ASN A 289 -7.23 13.26 -0.49
N VAL A 290 -8.37 13.47 -1.12
CA VAL A 290 -8.71 12.83 -2.40
C VAL A 290 -7.87 13.46 -3.50
N GLY A 291 -7.15 12.63 -4.24
CA GLY A 291 -6.36 13.04 -5.39
C GLY A 291 -7.22 13.64 -6.49
N ASP A 292 -6.69 14.62 -7.23
CA ASP A 292 -7.36 15.14 -8.42
C ASP A 292 -7.39 14.09 -9.55
N GLY A 293 -8.54 13.97 -10.20
CA GLY A 293 -8.81 12.96 -11.23
C GLY A 293 -9.38 11.62 -10.69
N TYR A 294 -9.69 10.72 -11.62
CA TYR A 294 -10.23 9.38 -11.32
C TYR A 294 -9.86 8.39 -12.43
N PHE A 295 -9.75 7.11 -12.07
CA PHE A 295 -9.60 6.00 -13.00
C PHE A 295 -10.97 5.41 -13.37
N GLU A 296 -11.11 4.91 -14.59
CA GLU A 296 -12.25 4.05 -14.95
C GLU A 296 -12.13 2.69 -14.23
N ARG A 297 -13.24 2.21 -13.68
CA ARG A 297 -13.29 0.92 -12.97
C ARG A 297 -13.14 -0.25 -13.96
N PRO A 298 -12.15 -1.14 -13.79
CA PRO A 298 -11.93 -2.27 -14.69
C PRO A 298 -12.89 -3.42 -14.35
N THR A 299 -14.12 -3.40 -14.87
CA THR A 299 -15.14 -4.40 -14.52
C THR A 299 -14.87 -5.78 -15.11
N ASP A 300 -14.41 -5.82 -16.37
CA ASP A 300 -14.39 -7.06 -17.16
C ASP A 300 -13.00 -7.43 -17.71
N THR A 301 -12.12 -6.44 -17.87
CA THR A 301 -10.76 -6.64 -18.41
C THR A 301 -9.73 -6.36 -17.33
N PRO A 302 -8.81 -7.31 -17.04
CA PRO A 302 -7.73 -7.07 -16.09
C PRO A 302 -6.86 -5.90 -16.52
N VAL A 303 -6.43 -5.10 -15.54
CA VAL A 303 -5.49 -3.99 -15.73
C VAL A 303 -4.29 -4.17 -14.83
N VAL A 304 -3.16 -3.60 -15.21
CA VAL A 304 -1.99 -3.49 -14.34
C VAL A 304 -1.88 -2.07 -13.82
N GLY A 305 -1.84 -1.94 -12.50
CA GLY A 305 -1.71 -0.65 -11.83
C GLY A 305 -1.00 -0.79 -10.51
N GLY A 306 -0.66 0.33 -9.91
CA GLY A 306 0.16 0.33 -8.72
C GLY A 306 0.36 1.69 -8.10
N VAL A 307 1.32 1.75 -7.20
CA VAL A 307 1.81 2.99 -6.60
C VAL A 307 3.32 2.96 -6.49
N ILE A 308 3.95 4.10 -6.75
CA ILE A 308 5.37 4.35 -6.49
C ILE A 308 5.49 5.41 -5.40
N PHE A 309 6.32 5.12 -4.41
CA PHE A 309 6.85 6.07 -3.44
C PHE A 309 8.30 6.34 -3.83
N ASP A 310 8.60 7.52 -4.35
CA ASP A 310 9.94 7.88 -4.79
C ASP A 310 10.83 8.37 -3.63
N SER A 311 12.09 8.67 -3.88
CA SER A 311 13.07 9.08 -2.85
C SER A 311 12.97 10.54 -2.42
N VAL A 312 12.07 11.33 -3.01
CA VAL A 312 11.91 12.77 -2.73
C VAL A 312 10.50 13.16 -2.29
N GLY A 313 9.59 12.20 -2.12
CA GLY A 313 8.27 12.42 -1.56
C GLY A 313 7.18 12.61 -2.62
N ASN A 314 7.40 12.13 -3.85
CA ASN A 314 6.33 11.93 -4.80
C ASN A 314 5.73 10.54 -4.62
N VAL A 315 4.41 10.51 -4.50
CA VAL A 315 3.60 9.29 -4.46
C VAL A 315 2.67 9.30 -5.66
N VAL A 316 2.87 8.34 -6.57
CA VAL A 316 2.11 8.26 -7.83
C VAL A 316 1.36 6.95 -7.89
N THR A 317 0.02 7.04 -7.84
CA THR A 317 -0.87 5.92 -8.15
C THR A 317 -1.13 5.91 -9.65
N PHE A 318 -1.05 4.75 -10.31
CA PHE A 318 -1.16 4.66 -11.77
C PHE A 318 -1.80 3.37 -12.25
N ILE A 319 -2.32 3.39 -13.47
CA ILE A 319 -2.66 2.21 -14.29
C ILE A 319 -1.89 2.35 -15.60
N ALA A 320 -1.20 1.30 -16.01
CA ALA A 320 -0.33 1.29 -17.19
C ALA A 320 -0.49 -0.03 -17.98
N ASP A 321 -0.48 0.07 -19.30
CA ASP A 321 -0.68 -1.08 -20.19
C ASP A 321 0.58 -1.96 -20.35
N ASN A 322 1.76 -1.41 -20.09
CA ASN A 322 3.07 -2.03 -20.34
C ASN A 322 3.85 -2.38 -19.06
N ALA A 323 3.21 -2.29 -17.89
CA ALA A 323 3.85 -2.66 -16.64
C ALA A 323 4.14 -4.17 -16.57
N THR A 324 5.37 -4.55 -16.24
CA THR A 324 5.78 -5.94 -16.08
C THR A 324 6.05 -6.29 -14.62
N PHE A 325 6.02 -7.58 -14.32
CA PHE A 325 6.31 -8.10 -12.99
C PHE A 325 7.72 -8.70 -12.92
N ASP A 326 8.70 -8.19 -13.68
CA ASP A 326 10.03 -8.80 -13.73
C ASP A 326 10.75 -8.71 -12.38
N PRO A 327 11.61 -9.68 -12.01
CA PRO A 327 12.29 -9.66 -10.71
C PRO A 327 13.16 -8.41 -10.46
N ASN A 328 13.65 -7.78 -11.53
CA ASN A 328 14.39 -6.53 -11.49
C ASN A 328 13.88 -5.61 -12.60
N LEU A 329 13.74 -4.32 -12.30
CA LEU A 329 13.37 -3.29 -13.27
C LEU A 329 14.44 -2.20 -13.26
N SER A 330 14.75 -1.65 -14.43
CA SER A 330 15.64 -0.47 -14.50
C SER A 330 14.88 0.80 -14.12
N ALA A 331 15.59 1.84 -13.67
CA ALA A 331 14.98 3.14 -13.47
C ALA A 331 14.38 3.69 -14.77
N ALA A 332 15.11 3.58 -15.88
CA ALA A 332 14.67 4.01 -17.20
C ALA A 332 13.36 3.34 -17.64
N SER A 333 13.21 2.03 -17.46
CA SER A 333 11.96 1.33 -17.83
C SER A 333 10.76 1.78 -16.99
N VAL A 334 10.96 2.09 -15.70
CA VAL A 334 9.88 2.59 -14.84
C VAL A 334 9.52 4.04 -15.18
N ASN A 335 10.52 4.88 -15.48
CA ASN A 335 10.29 6.25 -15.95
C ASN A 335 9.58 6.28 -17.31
N GLU A 336 9.99 5.42 -18.26
CA GLU A 336 9.35 5.29 -19.56
C GLU A 336 7.88 4.89 -19.39
N MET A 337 7.60 3.88 -18.56
CA MET A 337 6.23 3.48 -18.20
C MET A 337 5.43 4.67 -17.67
N LEU A 338 5.91 5.37 -16.63
CA LEU A 338 5.20 6.52 -16.05
C LEU A 338 5.05 7.70 -17.03
N SER A 339 5.99 7.89 -17.95
CA SER A 339 5.93 8.95 -18.96
C SER A 339 4.87 8.68 -20.03
N SER A 340 4.56 7.40 -20.27
CA SER A 340 3.55 6.97 -21.25
C SER A 340 2.12 7.01 -20.71
N VAL A 341 1.96 7.18 -19.39
CA VAL A 341 0.66 7.20 -18.71
C VAL A 341 0.18 8.65 -18.58
N PRO A 342 -1.07 8.98 -18.97
CA PRO A 342 -1.59 10.33 -18.88
C PRO A 342 -1.84 10.77 -17.43
N GLU A 343 -1.58 12.04 -17.12
CA GLU A 343 -2.03 12.66 -15.87
C GLU A 343 -3.56 12.82 -15.91
N LEU A 344 -4.26 12.30 -14.90
CA LEU A 344 -5.73 12.36 -14.81
C LEU A 344 -6.23 13.64 -14.13
N GLY A 345 -5.33 14.39 -13.50
CA GLY A 345 -5.63 15.61 -12.77
C GLY A 345 -4.35 16.40 -12.51
N THR A 346 -4.44 17.33 -11.58
CA THR A 346 -3.30 18.11 -11.10
C THR A 346 -2.58 17.40 -9.96
N THR A 347 -1.28 17.68 -9.79
CA THR A 347 -0.51 17.17 -8.65
C THR A 347 -0.95 17.85 -7.35
N ASP A 348 -1.31 17.04 -6.36
CA ASP A 348 -1.64 17.53 -5.03
C ASP A 348 -0.38 17.72 -4.18
N HIS A 349 -0.04 18.98 -3.95
CA HIS A 349 1.10 19.35 -3.10
C HIS A 349 0.68 19.39 -1.63
N LEU A 350 1.18 18.45 -0.84
CA LEU A 350 0.93 18.43 0.60
C LEU A 350 1.67 19.57 1.29
N LYS A 351 1.00 20.15 2.29
CA LYS A 351 1.64 21.13 3.18
C LYS A 351 2.73 20.44 4.02
N PRO A 352 3.80 21.16 4.39
CA PRO A 352 4.80 20.62 5.30
C PRO A 352 4.21 20.17 6.64
N GLY A 353 4.90 19.24 7.29
CA GLY A 353 4.69 18.93 8.70
C GLY A 353 4.90 20.13 9.62
N LYS A 354 4.33 20.06 10.82
CA LYS A 354 4.47 21.11 11.84
C LYS A 354 5.53 20.84 12.89
N LEU A 355 5.85 19.56 13.11
CA LEU A 355 6.87 19.16 14.07
C LEU A 355 8.20 18.94 13.35
N THR A 356 9.27 18.90 14.13
CA THR A 356 10.60 18.56 13.66
C THR A 356 11.16 17.54 14.63
N ALA A 357 11.55 16.38 14.11
CA ALA A 357 12.07 15.31 14.92
C ALA A 357 13.45 15.67 15.47
N PRO A 358 13.79 15.25 16.70
CA PRO A 358 15.16 15.35 17.21
C PRO A 358 16.15 14.61 16.30
N LYS A 359 17.39 15.08 16.22
CA LYS A 359 18.45 14.49 15.38
C LYS A 359 18.77 13.01 15.71
N GLU A 360 18.36 12.52 16.89
CA GLU A 360 18.55 11.13 17.35
C GLU A 360 17.25 10.31 17.32
N SER A 361 16.21 10.79 16.63
CA SER A 361 14.94 10.06 16.52
C SER A 361 15.11 8.73 15.75
N PHE A 362 14.40 7.72 16.24
CA PHE A 362 14.42 6.35 15.74
C PHE A 362 13.93 6.33 14.28
N GLN A 363 14.83 6.11 13.32
CA GLN A 363 14.41 5.67 11.98
C GLN A 363 13.81 4.27 12.14
N TRP A 364 12.73 3.96 11.42
CA TRP A 364 12.20 2.60 11.38
C TRP A 364 13.36 1.69 11.00
N ASN A 365 13.88 0.92 11.96
CA ASN A 365 14.90 -0.07 11.71
C ASN A 365 14.25 -1.06 10.77
N ALA A 366 14.55 -0.90 9.48
CA ALA A 366 14.19 -1.88 8.48
C ALA A 366 14.63 -3.22 9.03
N ALA A 367 13.70 -4.16 9.13
CA ALA A 367 14.11 -5.54 9.32
C ALA A 367 15.11 -5.78 8.19
N SER A 368 16.36 -6.12 8.55
CA SER A 368 17.41 -6.53 7.62
C SER A 368 16.87 -7.72 6.83
N THR A 369 16.10 -7.42 5.78
CA THR A 369 15.72 -8.34 4.75
C THR A 369 16.97 -8.43 3.90
N SER A 370 17.84 -9.36 4.30
CA SER A 370 18.95 -9.78 3.45
C SER A 370 18.40 -9.99 2.05
N LYS A 371 18.93 -9.24 1.07
CA LYS A 371 18.61 -9.41 -0.35
C LYS A 371 18.57 -10.92 -0.66
N PRO A 372 17.51 -11.45 -1.29
CA PRO A 372 17.50 -12.84 -1.73
C PRO A 372 18.55 -12.97 -2.84
N GLY A 373 19.77 -13.40 -2.48
CA GLY A 373 20.87 -13.51 -3.43
C GLY A 373 22.27 -13.66 -2.84
N GLN A 374 22.50 -13.37 -1.55
CA GLN A 374 23.80 -13.66 -0.92
C GLN A 374 23.70 -14.88 0.00
N ILE A 375 23.89 -16.06 -0.59
CA ILE A 375 24.35 -17.23 0.16
C ILE A 375 25.75 -16.88 0.67
N MET A 376 25.83 -16.47 1.93
CA MET A 376 27.09 -16.36 2.64
C MET A 376 27.61 -17.80 2.83
N LEU A 377 28.55 -18.22 1.99
CA LEU A 377 29.35 -19.42 2.22
C LEU A 377 30.12 -19.21 3.53
N ILE A 378 29.57 -19.72 4.63
CA ILE A 378 30.29 -19.85 5.89
C ILE A 378 31.26 -21.02 5.71
N SER A 379 32.51 -20.69 5.39
CA SER A 379 33.62 -21.62 5.44
C SER A 379 33.75 -22.14 6.88
N ALA A 380 33.32 -23.38 7.11
CA ALA A 380 33.56 -24.08 8.36
C ALA A 380 35.06 -24.38 8.49
N ALA A 381 35.79 -23.55 9.24
CA ALA A 381 37.13 -23.89 9.71
C ALA A 381 37.00 -24.95 10.81
N LEU A 382 37.29 -26.20 10.44
CA LEU A 382 37.43 -27.34 11.33
C LEU A 382 38.58 -27.06 12.32
N VAL A 383 38.26 -26.88 13.61
CA VAL A 383 39.26 -26.96 14.69
C VAL A 383 39.33 -28.42 15.13
N ILE A 384 40.33 -29.14 14.62
CA ILE A 384 40.70 -30.46 15.13
C ILE A 384 41.51 -30.22 16.42
N ALA A 385 40.89 -30.47 17.57
CA ALA A 385 41.62 -30.64 18.82
C ALA A 385 42.24 -32.05 18.83
N ALA A 386 43.57 -32.11 18.72
CA ALA A 386 44.32 -33.34 18.93
C ALA A 386 44.43 -33.61 20.44
N VAL A 387 43.88 -34.73 20.87
CA VAL A 387 44.17 -35.38 22.15
C VAL A 387 45.30 -36.38 21.91
N LEU A 388 46.47 -36.16 22.49
CA LEU A 388 47.48 -37.20 22.69
C LEU A 388 48.25 -36.92 24.01
N PHE A 389 48.08 -37.87 24.94
CA PHE A 389 48.86 -38.24 26.14
C PHE A 389 49.27 -37.18 27.16
#